data_AF-A0A1D2A299-F1
#
_entry.id   AF-A0A1D2A299-F1
#
_cell.length_a   1.000
_cell.length_b   1.000
_cell.length_c   1.000
_cell.angle_alpha   90.00
_cell.angle_beta   90.00
_cell.angle_gamma   90.00
#
_symmetry.space_group_name_H-M   'P 1'
#
loop_
_entity.id
_entity.type
_entity.pdbx_description
1 polymer ?
#
loop_
_entity_poly.entity_id
_entity_poly.type
_entity_poly.pdbx_seq_one_letter_code
_entity_poly.pdbx_strand_id
1 'polypeptide(L)'
;KRSILYITAFEIHTIMNSVVHARAPAVGVPRSARACVKGRPPAPRGPRLVSRRASSDSNGSTREEPRITTEQYWRAIMEGEEMGARMEREDKKTFRKPEGAVPLDQEGALDALRMGTWRLRGHTCSQIEALVAQIEGAWRTVFGSDFRLYQLDRDMRFADSIDMNKDYPSSWAELMDPTKDEPGYPRLMLENRAYQTRVFRKVHLEVGIRQDNIQILHCTMYPRLEYDLPILSIDVVSVKDRITLALADPCPVNADLRLPEFYAQPIREMQERYSLGKARDIPAWASSILSPLAVVTSPATPEEVGNFIKYAITLVRYHTEVGRIIDPVSGAGAAARLQTIRAAHKHYCTQNLRNLKTRRMLEASFGVEWSDKYLRHIMFDFEG
;
A
#
# COMPACT_ATOMS: atom_id res chain seq x y z
N LYS A 1 5.91 17.92 26.33
CA LYS A 1 5.09 16.69 26.25
C LYS A 1 4.71 16.45 24.79
N ARG A 2 5.61 15.88 24.00
CA ARG A 2 5.42 15.51 22.58
C ARG A 2 6.04 14.13 22.43
N SER A 3 5.20 13.11 22.29
CA SER A 3 5.63 11.75 22.02
C SER A 3 5.39 11.50 20.53
N ILE A 4 6.42 11.73 19.72
CA ILE A 4 6.42 11.29 18.31
C ILE A 4 6.76 9.80 18.36
N LEU A 5 5.79 8.97 17.98
CA LEU A 5 5.89 7.52 18.00
C LEU A 5 6.89 7.03 16.95
N TYR A 6 7.93 6.35 17.42
CA TYR A 6 8.67 5.39 16.62
C TYR A 6 7.91 4.06 16.66
N ILE A 7 7.26 3.69 15.55
CA ILE A 7 6.81 2.31 15.32
C ILE A 7 8.07 1.54 14.91
N THR A 8 8.68 0.82 15.85
CA THR A 8 9.89 0.03 15.61
C THR A 8 9.55 -1.31 14.94
N ALA A 9 10.51 -1.88 14.22
CA ALA A 9 10.38 -3.16 13.48
C ALA A 9 9.84 -4.34 14.33
N PHE A 10 9.94 -4.22 15.66
CA PHE A 10 9.41 -5.17 16.65
C PHE A 10 7.89 -5.34 16.60
N GLU A 11 7.12 -4.29 16.24
CA GLU A 11 5.64 -4.31 16.29
C GLU A 11 4.98 -5.05 15.12
N ILE A 12 5.75 -5.30 14.04
CA ILE A 12 5.35 -6.03 12.82
C ILE A 12 5.63 -7.54 12.97
N HIS A 13 6.67 -7.92 13.72
CA HIS A 13 7.09 -9.30 13.91
C HIS A 13 5.98 -10.19 14.52
N THR A 14 5.20 -9.65 15.48
CA THR A 14 4.10 -10.38 16.12
C THR A 14 2.92 -10.66 15.18
N ILE A 15 2.67 -9.81 14.18
CA ILE A 15 1.56 -9.95 13.22
C ILE A 15 1.94 -10.90 12.06
N MET A 16 3.24 -10.99 11.71
CA MET A 16 3.72 -11.79 10.57
C MET A 16 3.83 -13.30 10.88
N ASN A 17 3.84 -13.71 12.15
CA ASN A 17 3.90 -15.12 12.57
C ASN A 17 2.68 -15.95 12.09
N SER A 18 1.55 -15.32 11.78
CA SER A 18 0.30 -15.97 11.34
C SER A 18 0.38 -16.57 9.92
N VAL A 19 1.31 -16.10 9.08
CA VAL A 19 1.41 -16.48 7.65
C VAL A 19 2.15 -17.82 7.46
N VAL A 20 3.02 -18.22 8.39
CA VAL A 20 3.90 -19.40 8.23
C VAL A 20 3.12 -20.72 8.39
N HIS A 21 1.94 -20.73 9.00
CA HIS A 21 1.20 -21.96 9.34
C HIS A 21 0.02 -22.29 8.40
N ALA A 22 -0.31 -21.44 7.44
CA ALA A 22 -1.40 -21.68 6.49
C ALA A 22 -0.90 -22.32 5.18
N ARG A 23 -0.45 -23.59 5.23
CA ARG A 23 -0.36 -24.43 4.01
C ARG A 23 -1.70 -25.11 3.76
N ALA A 24 -2.24 -24.93 2.56
CA ALA A 24 -3.45 -25.60 2.08
C ALA A 24 -3.31 -27.14 2.14
N PRO A 25 -4.35 -27.89 2.50
CA PRO A 25 -4.31 -29.35 2.43
C PRO A 25 -4.30 -29.81 0.96
N ALA A 26 -3.44 -30.77 0.67
CA ALA A 26 -3.45 -31.51 -0.59
C ALA A 26 -4.83 -32.14 -0.79
N VAL A 27 -5.45 -31.89 -1.94
CA VAL A 27 -6.73 -32.50 -2.34
C VAL A 27 -6.55 -34.00 -2.44
N GLY A 28 -7.08 -34.72 -1.45
CA GLY A 28 -7.16 -36.18 -1.43
C GLY A 28 -8.20 -36.67 -2.45
N VAL A 29 -7.78 -37.58 -3.32
CA VAL A 29 -8.65 -38.33 -4.24
C VAL A 29 -9.72 -39.09 -3.44
N PRO A 30 -11.02 -38.94 -3.72
CA PRO A 30 -12.04 -39.71 -3.01
C PRO A 30 -12.03 -41.18 -3.44
N ARG A 31 -11.95 -42.07 -2.44
CA ARG A 31 -12.14 -43.52 -2.57
C ARG A 31 -13.58 -43.82 -3.00
N SER A 32 -13.74 -44.61 -4.07
CA SER A 32 -15.03 -45.10 -4.55
C SER A 32 -15.59 -46.23 -3.66
N ALA A 33 -16.91 -46.21 -3.48
CA ALA A 33 -17.67 -47.25 -2.82
C ALA A 33 -17.89 -48.47 -3.72
N ARG A 34 -17.90 -49.66 -3.11
CA ARG A 34 -18.21 -50.95 -3.74
C ARG A 34 -19.70 -51.07 -4.08
N ALA A 35 -20.00 -51.61 -5.26
CA ALA A 35 -21.17 -52.45 -5.49
C ALA A 35 -20.85 -53.50 -6.57
N CYS A 36 -21.43 -54.68 -6.40
CA CYS A 36 -21.14 -55.96 -7.05
C CYS A 36 -21.83 -56.10 -8.43
N VAL A 37 -21.27 -56.91 -9.35
CA VAL A 37 -21.92 -58.09 -10.00
C VAL A 37 -21.17 -58.54 -11.28
N LYS A 38 -20.72 -59.81 -11.23
CA LYS A 38 -20.54 -60.89 -12.24
C LYS A 38 -20.02 -60.59 -13.67
N GLY A 39 -18.95 -61.32 -14.04
CA GLY A 39 -18.64 -61.72 -15.42
C GLY A 39 -17.14 -61.89 -15.72
N ARG A 40 -16.69 -63.11 -15.99
CA ARG A 40 -15.37 -63.52 -16.56
C ARG A 40 -15.67 -64.59 -17.64
N PRO A 41 -14.76 -65.00 -18.55
CA PRO A 41 -13.41 -64.54 -18.94
C PRO A 41 -13.27 -64.51 -20.51
N PRO A 42 -12.10 -64.73 -21.20
CA PRO A 42 -10.68 -64.68 -20.85
C PRO A 42 -9.78 -63.79 -21.77
N ALA A 43 -8.50 -63.70 -21.41
CA ALA A 43 -7.39 -62.96 -22.05
C ALA A 43 -6.81 -63.60 -23.33
N PRO A 44 -5.87 -62.92 -24.02
CA PRO A 44 -4.51 -63.49 -24.04
C PRO A 44 -3.31 -62.48 -23.99
N ARG A 45 -2.29 -62.90 -23.21
CA ARG A 45 -0.81 -62.94 -23.43
C ARG A 45 -0.04 -61.85 -24.23
N GLY A 46 0.77 -61.07 -23.49
CA GLY A 46 2.23 -60.81 -23.67
C GLY A 46 2.74 -59.93 -24.84
N PRO A 47 4.03 -59.50 -24.87
CA PRO A 47 5.12 -59.75 -23.91
C PRO A 47 5.84 -58.48 -23.36
N ARG A 48 6.73 -58.75 -22.39
CA ARG A 48 7.75 -57.85 -21.80
C ARG A 48 8.84 -57.50 -22.82
N LEU A 49 9.47 -56.33 -22.65
CA LEU A 49 10.85 -56.11 -23.06
C LEU A 49 11.63 -55.32 -22.01
N VAL A 50 12.88 -55.75 -21.86
CA VAL A 50 13.86 -55.52 -20.81
C VAL A 50 14.95 -54.60 -21.36
N SER A 51 15.42 -53.68 -20.50
CA SER A 51 16.74 -53.03 -20.44
C SER A 51 17.39 -52.43 -21.71
N ARG A 52 17.96 -51.23 -21.55
CA ARG A 52 19.42 -51.07 -21.41
C ARG A 52 19.80 -49.65 -20.97
N ARG A 53 20.71 -49.60 -20.00
CA ARG A 53 21.58 -48.46 -19.70
C ARG A 53 22.52 -48.20 -20.89
N ALA A 54 22.80 -46.94 -21.17
CA ALA A 54 24.11 -46.49 -21.61
C ALA A 54 24.30 -45.04 -21.17
N SER A 55 25.29 -44.87 -20.30
CA SER A 55 25.93 -43.64 -19.86
C SER A 55 26.71 -42.99 -20.99
N SER A 56 26.72 -41.65 -21.04
CA SER A 56 27.93 -40.90 -21.38
C SER A 56 27.82 -39.50 -20.82
N ASP A 57 28.79 -39.18 -19.98
CA ASP A 57 28.98 -37.95 -19.23
C ASP A 57 29.15 -36.73 -20.15
N SER A 58 28.57 -35.60 -19.73
CA SER A 58 29.09 -34.28 -20.06
C SER A 58 29.00 -33.42 -18.81
N ASN A 59 30.14 -33.30 -18.14
CA ASN A 59 30.40 -32.45 -16.99
C ASN A 59 30.11 -30.97 -17.34
N GLY A 60 29.06 -30.43 -16.73
CA GLY A 60 28.70 -29.02 -16.75
C GLY A 60 28.13 -28.65 -15.40
N SER A 61 28.96 -28.70 -14.35
CA SER A 61 28.60 -28.28 -12.99
C SER A 61 28.42 -26.76 -12.96
N THR A 62 27.25 -26.27 -13.36
CA THR A 62 26.74 -25.00 -12.84
C THR A 62 26.48 -25.22 -11.36
N ARG A 63 27.29 -24.57 -10.52
CA ARG A 63 27.10 -24.52 -9.07
C ARG A 63 25.76 -23.80 -8.83
N GLU A 64 24.67 -24.57 -8.71
CA GLU A 64 23.42 -24.04 -8.16
C GLU A 64 23.71 -23.72 -6.69
N GLU A 65 23.75 -22.43 -6.37
CA GLU A 65 23.73 -21.99 -4.98
C GLU A 65 22.46 -22.54 -4.31
N PRO A 66 22.55 -23.08 -3.09
CA PRO A 66 21.39 -23.66 -2.43
C PRO A 66 20.33 -22.57 -2.21
N ARG A 67 19.19 -22.70 -2.91
CA ARG A 67 18.01 -21.85 -2.70
C ARG A 67 17.51 -22.04 -1.28
N ILE A 68 17.78 -21.07 -0.43
CA ILE A 68 17.24 -20.99 0.93
C ILE A 68 15.72 -20.81 0.80
N THR A 69 14.95 -21.75 1.37
CA THR A 69 13.49 -21.61 1.42
C THR A 69 13.09 -20.42 2.29
N THR A 70 11.91 -19.82 2.06
CA THR A 70 11.40 -18.70 2.88
C THR A 70 11.51 -18.99 4.38
N GLU A 71 11.24 -20.23 4.79
CA GLU A 71 11.34 -20.70 6.17
C GLU A 71 12.79 -20.70 6.71
N GLN A 72 13.77 -21.11 5.89
CA GLN A 72 15.19 -21.11 6.26
C GLN A 72 15.77 -19.69 6.28
N TYR A 73 15.29 -18.79 5.42
CA TYR A 73 15.68 -17.38 5.41
C TYR A 73 15.24 -16.68 6.70
N TRP A 74 13.99 -16.94 7.14
CA TRP A 74 13.49 -16.39 8.40
C TRP A 74 14.19 -16.98 9.62
N ARG A 75 14.54 -18.28 9.64
CA ARG A 75 15.32 -18.88 10.74
C ARG A 75 16.69 -18.22 10.91
N ALA A 76 17.41 -17.95 9.81
CA ALA A 76 18.72 -17.33 9.85
C ALA A 76 18.68 -15.86 10.31
N ILE A 77 17.62 -15.12 9.96
CA ILE A 77 17.37 -13.76 10.46
C ILE A 77 17.11 -13.78 11.98
N MET A 78 16.30 -14.73 12.47
CA MET A 78 15.98 -14.88 13.89
C MET A 78 17.22 -15.20 14.75
N GLU A 79 18.08 -16.10 14.27
CA GLU A 79 19.34 -16.45 14.96
C GLU A 79 20.33 -15.26 14.99
N GLY A 80 20.34 -14.43 13.95
CA GLY A 80 21.15 -13.21 13.91
C GLY A 80 20.67 -12.10 14.85
N GLU A 81 19.35 -11.93 15.00
CA GLU A 81 18.75 -10.92 15.88
C GLU A 81 18.86 -11.29 17.37
N GLU A 82 18.73 -12.58 17.73
CA GLU A 82 18.99 -13.05 19.10
C GLU A 82 20.46 -12.85 19.50
N MET A 83 21.39 -13.04 18.57
CA MET A 83 22.82 -12.82 18.79
C MET A 83 23.13 -11.32 18.97
N GLY A 84 22.50 -10.44 18.18
CA GLY A 84 22.62 -8.98 18.30
C GLY A 84 22.05 -8.44 19.62
N ALA A 85 20.86 -8.91 20.02
CA ALA A 85 20.23 -8.53 21.30
C ALA A 85 21.02 -9.03 22.53
N ARG A 86 21.77 -10.13 22.39
CA ARG A 86 22.66 -10.64 23.43
C ARG A 86 23.95 -9.82 23.55
N MET A 87 24.54 -9.41 22.42
CA MET A 87 25.68 -8.48 22.38
C MET A 87 25.34 -7.10 22.97
N GLU A 88 24.18 -6.51 22.63
CA GLU A 88 23.77 -5.21 23.19
C GLU A 88 23.51 -5.23 24.71
N ARG A 89 23.16 -6.39 25.28
CA ARG A 89 23.01 -6.55 26.73
C ARG A 89 24.36 -6.70 27.45
N GLU A 90 25.38 -7.21 26.76
CA GLU A 90 26.74 -7.35 27.30
C GLU A 90 27.51 -6.02 27.21
N ASP A 91 27.35 -5.23 26.14
CA ASP A 91 28.05 -3.95 25.93
C ASP A 91 27.57 -2.80 26.84
N LYS A 92 26.35 -2.87 27.40
CA LYS A 92 25.84 -1.85 28.34
C LYS A 92 26.51 -1.86 29.71
N LYS A 93 27.41 -2.81 30.00
CA LYS A 93 28.14 -2.87 31.29
C LYS A 93 29.44 -2.08 31.34
N THR A 94 29.97 -1.60 30.21
CA THR A 94 31.23 -0.86 30.21
C THR A 94 31.30 0.10 29.04
N PHE A 95 30.92 1.37 29.21
CA PHE A 95 31.44 2.42 28.33
C PHE A 95 31.47 3.80 29.01
N ARG A 96 32.68 4.33 29.20
CA ARG A 96 32.93 5.76 29.47
C ARG A 96 32.89 6.51 28.13
N LYS A 97 32.23 7.67 28.10
CA LYS A 97 32.18 8.56 26.92
C LYS A 97 33.58 9.08 26.58
N PRO A 98 33.99 9.10 25.29
CA PRO A 98 35.05 9.97 24.84
C PRO A 98 34.48 11.37 24.57
N GLU A 99 35.21 12.39 25.03
CA GLU A 99 34.97 13.80 24.71
C GLU A 99 35.38 14.07 23.26
N GLY A 100 34.55 14.79 22.50
CA GLY A 100 34.94 15.31 21.17
C GLY A 100 33.94 15.16 20.02
N ALA A 101 32.67 14.83 20.24
CA ALA A 101 31.65 14.84 19.18
C ALA A 101 30.80 16.12 19.26
N VAL A 102 30.91 16.98 18.25
CA VAL A 102 30.01 18.12 18.03
C VAL A 102 28.59 17.56 17.80
N PRO A 103 27.54 18.03 18.52
CA PRO A 103 26.19 17.54 18.29
C PRO A 103 25.71 18.03 16.91
N LEU A 104 25.38 17.09 16.02
CA LEU A 104 24.43 17.36 14.95
C LEU A 104 23.12 17.80 15.61
N ASP A 105 22.63 18.96 15.23
CA ASP A 105 21.43 19.58 15.74
C ASP A 105 20.23 18.64 15.56
N GLN A 106 19.52 18.36 16.65
CA GLN A 106 18.33 17.50 16.62
C GLN A 106 17.19 18.13 15.79
N GLU A 107 17.26 19.44 15.48
CA GLU A 107 16.31 20.13 14.61
C GLU A 107 16.46 19.72 13.14
N GLY A 108 17.69 19.61 12.61
CA GLY A 108 17.93 19.14 11.24
C GLY A 108 17.51 17.69 10.98
N ALA A 109 17.66 16.81 11.99
CA ALA A 109 17.24 15.41 11.90
C ALA A 109 15.70 15.23 11.92
N LEU A 110 14.97 16.11 12.63
CA LEU A 110 13.50 16.16 12.61
C LEU A 110 12.97 16.77 11.30
N ASP A 111 13.74 17.67 10.68
CA ASP A 111 13.39 18.25 9.38
C ASP A 111 13.46 17.21 8.24
N ALA A 112 14.37 16.24 8.36
CA ALA A 112 14.47 15.07 7.48
C ALA A 112 13.32 14.04 7.64
N LEU A 113 12.53 14.14 8.72
CA LEU A 113 11.35 13.30 9.01
C LEU A 113 10.02 13.96 8.61
N ARG A 114 10.05 15.11 7.95
CA ARG A 114 8.86 15.82 7.44
C ARG A 114 8.52 15.36 6.01
N MET A 115 7.62 16.08 5.31
CA MET A 115 7.33 15.90 3.88
C MET A 115 8.53 16.22 2.96
N GLY A 116 9.78 15.91 3.32
CA GLY A 116 10.99 16.08 2.50
C GLY A 116 11.00 17.32 1.60
N THR A 117 11.00 17.09 0.27
CA THR A 117 11.02 18.12 -0.77
C THR A 117 9.64 18.53 -1.29
N TRP A 118 8.56 18.22 -0.56
CA TRP A 118 7.22 18.63 -0.97
C TRP A 118 7.09 20.15 -0.89
N ARG A 119 6.46 20.74 -1.90
CA ARG A 119 6.20 22.18 -1.95
C ARG A 119 5.22 22.59 -0.87
N LEU A 120 4.17 21.80 -0.63
CA LEU A 120 3.14 22.09 0.36
C LEU A 120 3.57 21.80 1.82
N ARG A 121 4.84 21.45 2.05
CA ARG A 121 5.42 21.25 3.39
C ARG A 121 5.34 22.55 4.21
N GLY A 122 4.91 22.45 5.46
CA GLY A 122 4.71 23.59 6.36
C GLY A 122 3.38 24.31 6.17
N HIS A 123 2.60 23.93 5.14
CA HIS A 123 1.30 24.54 4.83
C HIS A 123 0.12 23.57 5.02
N THR A 124 0.39 22.37 5.51
CA THR A 124 -0.62 21.37 5.88
C THR A 124 -0.55 21.08 7.38
N CYS A 125 -1.61 20.48 7.92
CA CYS A 125 -1.67 20.14 9.33
C CYS A 125 -0.68 19.01 9.64
N SER A 126 -0.15 19.02 10.87
CA SER A 126 0.91 18.09 11.30
C SER A 126 0.58 16.59 11.09
N GLN A 127 -0.70 16.25 11.08
CA GLN A 127 -1.21 14.90 10.85
C GLN A 127 -1.02 14.43 9.41
N ILE A 128 -1.31 15.31 8.44
CA ILE A 128 -1.09 15.05 7.01
C ILE A 128 0.41 14.96 6.75
N GLU A 129 1.20 15.89 7.30
CA GLU A 129 2.66 15.85 7.16
C GLU A 129 3.27 14.54 7.68
N ALA A 130 2.82 14.09 8.86
CA ALA A 130 3.28 12.84 9.46
C ALA A 130 2.91 11.62 8.61
N LEU A 131 1.68 11.58 8.07
CA LEU A 131 1.26 10.50 7.18
C LEU A 131 2.10 10.47 5.91
N VAL A 132 2.27 11.60 5.22
CA VAL A 132 3.08 11.68 3.99
C VAL A 132 4.50 11.18 4.23
N ALA A 133 5.16 11.71 5.26
CA ALA A 133 6.55 11.37 5.56
C ALA A 133 6.72 9.88 5.86
N GLN A 134 5.81 9.31 6.66
CA GLN A 134 5.88 7.91 7.08
C GLN A 134 5.49 6.95 5.95
N ILE A 135 4.52 7.32 5.11
CA ILE A 135 4.11 6.54 3.94
C ILE A 135 5.26 6.48 2.91
N GLU A 136 5.79 7.64 2.50
CA GLU A 136 6.91 7.65 1.55
C GLU A 136 8.18 7.00 2.16
N GLY A 137 8.41 7.18 3.46
CA GLY A 137 9.50 6.51 4.18
C GLY A 137 9.37 4.99 4.13
N ALA A 138 8.17 4.47 4.42
CA ALA A 138 7.88 3.04 4.32
C ALA A 138 8.13 2.50 2.90
N TRP A 139 7.68 3.21 1.86
CA TRP A 139 7.92 2.80 0.47
C TRP A 139 9.41 2.74 0.13
N ARG A 140 10.18 3.77 0.49
CA ARG A 140 11.63 3.81 0.23
C ARG A 140 12.37 2.69 0.96
N THR A 141 11.98 2.40 2.21
CA THR A 141 12.59 1.33 2.99
C THR A 141 12.25 -0.06 2.45
N VAL A 142 10.97 -0.33 2.16
CA VAL A 142 10.51 -1.69 1.80
C VAL A 142 10.81 -2.03 0.35
N PHE A 143 10.58 -1.10 -0.58
CA PHE A 143 10.83 -1.38 -2.01
C PHE A 143 12.29 -1.17 -2.41
N GLY A 144 13.04 -0.34 -1.68
CA GLY A 144 14.46 -0.11 -1.95
C GLY A 144 14.73 0.25 -3.41
N SER A 145 15.58 -0.53 -4.08
CA SER A 145 15.96 -0.32 -5.48
C SER A 145 14.84 -0.59 -6.50
N ASP A 146 13.74 -1.24 -6.11
CA ASP A 146 12.58 -1.45 -6.97
C ASP A 146 11.66 -0.21 -7.02
N PHE A 147 11.87 0.77 -6.14
CA PHE A 147 11.06 1.98 -6.10
C PHE A 147 11.51 3.00 -7.16
N ARG A 148 10.68 3.20 -8.19
CA ARG A 148 11.01 4.07 -9.34
C ARG A 148 9.98 5.17 -9.52
N LEU A 149 10.41 6.32 -10.03
CA LEU A 149 9.51 7.42 -10.36
C LEU A 149 8.53 7.00 -11.47
N TYR A 150 7.25 7.30 -11.28
CA TYR A 150 6.24 7.25 -12.34
C TYR A 150 6.10 8.68 -12.89
N GLN A 151 6.28 8.84 -14.20
CA GLN A 151 6.27 10.16 -14.82
C GLN A 151 4.84 10.67 -14.92
N LEU A 152 4.54 11.73 -14.19
CA LEU A 152 3.32 12.52 -14.35
C LEU A 152 3.63 13.74 -15.23
N ASP A 153 2.63 14.17 -16.00
CA ASP A 153 2.72 15.41 -16.76
C ASP A 153 3.09 16.59 -15.84
N ARG A 154 3.84 17.56 -16.37
CA ARG A 154 4.40 18.65 -15.57
C ARG A 154 3.30 19.42 -14.85
N ASP A 155 2.21 19.74 -15.53
CA ASP A 155 0.99 20.39 -15.04
C ASP A 155 0.28 19.58 -13.93
N MET A 156 0.40 18.25 -13.95
CA MET A 156 -0.25 17.36 -13.00
C MET A 156 0.58 17.07 -11.74
N ARG A 157 1.91 17.27 -11.76
CA ARG A 157 2.76 17.13 -10.54
C ARG A 157 2.49 18.20 -9.49
N PHE A 158 2.17 19.40 -9.94
CA PHE A 158 1.76 20.50 -9.08
C PHE A 158 0.82 21.38 -9.88
N ALA A 159 -0.41 21.49 -9.41
CA ALA A 159 -1.48 22.28 -9.98
C ALA A 159 -1.91 23.33 -8.95
N ASP A 160 -2.06 24.57 -9.39
CA ASP A 160 -2.57 25.69 -8.60
C ASP A 160 -3.67 26.34 -9.43
N SER A 161 -4.89 26.42 -8.88
CA SER A 161 -6.05 26.83 -9.67
C SER A 161 -6.02 28.28 -10.14
N ILE A 162 -5.14 29.12 -9.57
CA ILE A 162 -4.91 30.50 -10.06
C ILE A 162 -3.70 30.63 -10.98
N ASP A 163 -2.90 29.56 -11.15
CA ASP A 163 -1.72 29.54 -12.01
C ASP A 163 -1.66 28.24 -12.83
N MET A 164 -2.69 28.01 -13.63
CA MET A 164 -2.79 26.78 -14.42
C MET A 164 -1.75 26.68 -15.54
N ASN A 165 -1.32 27.82 -16.08
CA ASN A 165 -0.34 27.89 -17.16
C ASN A 165 1.11 27.92 -16.66
N LYS A 166 1.33 28.09 -15.34
CA LYS A 166 2.66 28.23 -14.73
C LYS A 166 3.38 29.46 -15.22
N ASP A 167 2.62 30.54 -15.39
CA ASP A 167 3.06 31.81 -15.94
C ASP A 167 3.77 32.66 -14.88
N TYR A 168 3.59 32.35 -13.59
CA TYR A 168 4.17 33.15 -12.51
C TYR A 168 5.60 32.72 -12.16
N PRO A 169 6.57 33.65 -12.18
CA PRO A 169 7.96 33.38 -11.80
C PRO A 169 8.18 33.37 -10.27
N SER A 170 7.20 33.84 -9.49
CA SER A 170 7.24 33.95 -8.03
C SER A 170 6.88 32.64 -7.33
N SER A 171 7.20 32.56 -6.03
CA SER A 171 6.75 31.45 -5.19
C SER A 171 5.22 31.45 -5.15
N TRP A 172 4.59 30.29 -5.35
CA TRP A 172 3.13 30.12 -5.21
C TRP A 172 2.61 30.65 -3.87
N ALA A 173 3.45 30.65 -2.82
CA ALA A 173 3.12 31.15 -1.49
C ALA A 173 2.97 32.69 -1.42
N GLU A 174 3.45 33.43 -2.42
CA GLU A 174 3.33 34.89 -2.50
C GLU A 174 2.09 35.35 -3.27
N LEU A 175 1.42 34.44 -3.98
CA LEU A 175 0.20 34.75 -4.70
C LEU A 175 -0.96 34.90 -3.71
N MET A 176 -1.72 35.99 -3.86
CA MET A 176 -2.91 36.25 -3.06
C MET A 176 -4.04 35.30 -3.47
N ASP A 177 -4.80 34.84 -2.47
CA ASP A 177 -5.96 34.01 -2.73
C ASP A 177 -7.06 34.83 -3.43
N PRO A 178 -7.74 34.26 -4.45
CA PRO A 178 -8.84 34.89 -5.15
C PRO A 178 -10.03 35.09 -4.20
N THR A 179 -10.78 36.14 -4.48
CA THR A 179 -12.11 36.42 -3.96
C THR A 179 -13.16 35.62 -4.72
N LYS A 180 -14.41 35.58 -4.21
CA LYS A 180 -15.46 34.66 -4.69
C LYS A 180 -15.78 34.77 -6.19
N ASP A 181 -15.58 35.94 -6.77
CA ASP A 181 -15.95 36.23 -8.15
C ASP A 181 -14.73 36.17 -9.11
N GLU A 182 -13.55 35.84 -8.59
CA GLU A 182 -12.31 35.74 -9.37
C GLU A 182 -12.07 34.31 -9.89
N PRO A 183 -11.44 34.16 -11.07
CA PRO A 183 -11.06 32.86 -11.60
C PRO A 183 -10.21 32.05 -10.60
N GLY A 184 -10.46 30.73 -10.56
CA GLY A 184 -9.74 29.84 -9.66
C GLY A 184 -10.26 29.82 -8.23
N TYR A 185 -11.29 30.61 -7.88
CA TYR A 185 -11.96 30.55 -6.58
C TYR A 185 -12.87 29.32 -6.45
N PRO A 186 -12.82 28.59 -5.31
CA PRO A 186 -11.83 28.73 -4.25
C PRO A 186 -10.48 28.17 -4.70
N ARG A 187 -9.38 28.86 -4.39
CA ARG A 187 -8.04 28.39 -4.74
C ARG A 187 -7.77 27.03 -4.14
N LEU A 188 -7.33 26.11 -4.99
CA LEU A 188 -6.91 24.77 -4.63
C LEU A 188 -5.54 24.52 -5.24
N MET A 189 -4.60 24.14 -4.38
CA MET A 189 -3.30 23.65 -4.78
C MET A 189 -3.24 22.15 -4.55
N LEU A 190 -2.74 21.41 -5.53
CA LEU A 190 -2.56 19.97 -5.50
C LEU A 190 -1.11 19.65 -5.83
N GLU A 191 -0.44 18.88 -4.98
CA GLU A 191 0.88 18.32 -5.24
C GLU A 191 0.78 16.80 -5.34
N ASN A 192 1.33 16.25 -6.41
CA ASN A 192 1.27 14.83 -6.74
C ASN A 192 2.66 14.23 -6.85
N ARG A 193 2.81 13.05 -6.24
CA ARG A 193 3.95 12.17 -6.46
C ARG A 193 3.47 10.78 -6.81
N ALA A 194 3.94 10.26 -7.93
CA ALA A 194 3.65 8.91 -8.34
C ALA A 194 4.94 8.12 -8.53
N TYR A 195 4.86 6.85 -8.18
CA TYR A 195 5.94 5.88 -8.26
C TYR A 195 5.42 4.58 -8.86
N GLN A 196 6.33 3.68 -9.20
CA GLN A 196 6.01 2.33 -9.66
C GLN A 196 7.07 1.36 -9.15
N THR A 197 6.70 0.08 -9.12
CA THR A 197 7.58 -1.01 -8.73
C THR A 197 7.38 -2.20 -9.68
N ARG A 198 8.07 -3.31 -9.42
CA ARG A 198 7.78 -4.60 -10.09
C ARG A 198 6.33 -5.03 -9.89
N VAL A 199 5.74 -4.77 -8.73
CA VAL A 199 4.41 -5.28 -8.36
C VAL A 199 3.29 -4.25 -8.39
N PHE A 200 3.62 -2.96 -8.27
CA PHE A 200 2.66 -1.86 -8.36
C PHE A 200 2.86 -1.10 -9.68
N ARG A 201 1.81 -1.01 -10.50
CA ARG A 201 1.84 -0.20 -11.73
C ARG A 201 1.91 1.29 -11.41
N LYS A 202 1.31 1.69 -10.29
CA LYS A 202 1.26 3.07 -9.80
C LYS A 202 1.08 3.10 -8.28
N VAL A 203 1.91 3.87 -7.60
CA VAL A 203 1.83 4.19 -6.17
C VAL A 203 1.76 5.70 -6.10
N HIS A 204 0.59 6.25 -5.82
CA HIS A 204 0.29 7.67 -5.93
C HIS A 204 0.00 8.25 -4.55
N LEU A 205 0.67 9.35 -4.23
CA LEU A 205 0.42 10.19 -3.07
C LEU A 205 0.11 11.60 -3.56
N GLU A 206 -0.99 12.17 -3.09
CA GLU A 206 -1.48 13.50 -3.40
C GLU A 206 -1.73 14.24 -2.09
N VAL A 207 -1.32 15.50 -2.05
CA VAL A 207 -1.65 16.44 -0.98
C VAL A 207 -2.29 17.66 -1.60
N GLY A 208 -3.39 18.11 -1.03
CA GLY A 208 -4.10 19.30 -1.48
C GLY A 208 -4.40 20.28 -0.37
N ILE A 209 -4.37 21.56 -0.69
CA ILE A 209 -4.78 22.64 0.21
C ILE A 209 -5.73 23.59 -0.51
N ARG A 210 -6.86 23.90 0.12
CA ARG A 210 -7.86 24.85 -0.37
C ARG A 210 -7.93 26.06 0.54
N GLN A 211 -8.11 27.25 -0.04
CA GLN A 211 -8.06 28.52 0.69
C GLN A 211 -9.06 28.65 1.87
N ASP A 212 -10.10 27.82 1.92
CA ASP A 212 -11.06 27.77 3.02
C ASP A 212 -10.66 26.78 4.14
N ASN A 213 -9.37 26.49 4.27
CA ASN A 213 -8.77 25.60 5.28
C ASN A 213 -9.19 24.14 5.14
N ILE A 214 -9.51 23.69 3.92
CA ILE A 214 -9.64 22.27 3.61
C ILE A 214 -8.28 21.76 3.16
N GLN A 215 -7.82 20.66 3.75
CA GLN A 215 -6.60 19.99 3.34
C GLN A 215 -6.91 18.52 3.09
N ILE A 216 -6.31 17.93 2.08
CA ILE A 216 -6.55 16.55 1.68
C ILE A 216 -5.23 15.79 1.56
N LEU A 217 -5.26 14.52 1.93
CA LEU A 217 -4.27 13.52 1.56
C LEU A 217 -5.01 12.39 0.85
N HIS A 218 -4.57 12.06 -0.34
CA HIS A 218 -5.03 10.90 -1.09
C HIS A 218 -3.84 9.99 -1.38
N CYS A 219 -3.96 8.71 -1.09
CA CYS A 219 -2.94 7.73 -1.34
C CYS A 219 -3.57 6.47 -1.93
N THR A 220 -3.15 6.09 -3.13
CA THR A 220 -3.59 4.86 -3.78
C THR A 220 -2.41 4.03 -4.28
N MET A 221 -2.42 2.73 -3.97
CA MET A 221 -1.45 1.77 -4.51
C MET A 221 -2.17 0.80 -5.43
N TYR A 222 -1.84 0.87 -6.71
CA TYR A 222 -2.43 0.08 -7.78
C TYR A 222 -1.49 -1.07 -8.17
N PRO A 223 -1.82 -2.33 -7.83
CA PRO A 223 -1.06 -3.49 -8.27
C PRO A 223 -1.01 -3.61 -9.79
N ARG A 224 0.01 -4.25 -10.36
CA ARG A 224 -0.09 -4.74 -11.75
C ARG A 224 -1.08 -5.89 -11.80
N LEU A 225 -1.74 -6.08 -12.94
CA LEU A 225 -2.87 -7.02 -13.06
C LEU A 225 -2.45 -8.49 -12.88
N GLU A 226 -1.16 -8.78 -13.00
CA GLU A 226 -0.58 -10.10 -12.83
C GLU A 226 -0.46 -10.53 -11.36
N TYR A 227 -0.65 -9.60 -10.41
CA TYR A 227 -0.52 -9.87 -8.98
C TYR A 227 -1.89 -9.83 -8.30
N ASP A 228 -2.17 -10.88 -7.53
CA ASP A 228 -3.39 -10.99 -6.73
C ASP A 228 -3.27 -10.18 -5.43
N LEU A 229 -3.30 -8.86 -5.57
CA LEU A 229 -3.22 -7.91 -4.48
C LEU A 229 -4.44 -6.99 -4.48
N PRO A 230 -4.94 -6.58 -3.29
CA PRO A 230 -5.93 -5.52 -3.20
C PRO A 230 -5.35 -4.17 -3.65
N ILE A 231 -6.22 -3.23 -4.02
CA ILE A 231 -5.85 -1.83 -4.26
C ILE A 231 -5.85 -1.12 -2.90
N LEU A 232 -4.69 -0.67 -2.41
CA LEU A 232 -4.69 0.11 -1.17
C LEU A 232 -5.23 1.52 -1.43
N SER A 233 -6.21 1.95 -0.64
CA SER A 233 -6.82 3.28 -0.69
C SER A 233 -6.77 3.93 0.69
N ILE A 234 -6.24 5.14 0.77
CA ILE A 234 -6.22 5.96 1.98
C ILE A 234 -6.62 7.39 1.61
N ASP A 235 -7.65 7.91 2.27
CA ASP A 235 -8.12 9.29 2.11
C ASP A 235 -8.24 9.97 3.47
N VAL A 236 -7.65 11.15 3.61
CA VAL A 236 -7.75 11.97 4.82
C VAL A 236 -8.17 13.37 4.43
N VAL A 237 -9.21 13.90 5.08
CA VAL A 237 -9.67 15.28 4.90
C VAL A 237 -9.59 16.01 6.23
N SER A 238 -8.80 17.08 6.27
CA SER A 238 -8.72 18.01 7.38
C SER A 238 -9.50 19.28 7.06
N VAL A 239 -10.21 19.81 8.04
CA VAL A 239 -10.88 21.11 7.95
C VAL A 239 -10.50 21.90 9.19
N LYS A 240 -9.85 23.06 9.00
CA LYS A 240 -9.32 23.89 10.11
C LYS A 240 -8.46 23.05 11.08
N ASP A 241 -7.52 22.29 10.51
CA ASP A 241 -6.59 21.39 11.21
C ASP A 241 -7.23 20.23 12.01
N ARG A 242 -8.54 20.00 11.86
CA ARG A 242 -9.23 18.83 12.41
C ARG A 242 -9.50 17.80 11.32
N ILE A 243 -9.09 16.56 11.54
CA ILE A 243 -9.42 15.44 10.67
C ILE A 243 -10.94 15.17 10.72
N THR A 244 -11.62 15.38 9.60
CA THR A 244 -13.08 15.20 9.46
C THR A 244 -13.46 13.94 8.69
N LEU A 245 -12.52 13.38 7.93
CA LEU A 245 -12.61 12.08 7.29
C LEU A 245 -11.26 11.40 7.36
N ALA A 246 -11.27 10.13 7.74
CA ALA A 246 -10.13 9.25 7.71
C ALA A 246 -10.61 7.90 7.16
N LEU A 247 -10.12 7.54 5.97
CA LEU A 247 -10.42 6.31 5.26
C LEU A 247 -9.13 5.54 5.02
N ALA A 248 -9.15 4.24 5.28
CA ALA A 248 -8.08 3.32 4.90
C ALA A 248 -8.67 1.93 4.64
N ASP A 249 -8.40 1.39 3.45
CA ASP A 249 -8.87 0.06 3.05
C ASP A 249 -7.95 -0.56 1.99
N PRO A 250 -7.52 -1.82 2.15
CA PRO A 250 -7.08 -2.63 1.03
C PRO A 250 -8.31 -3.12 0.26
N CYS A 251 -8.69 -2.39 -0.78
CA CYS A 251 -9.89 -2.65 -1.58
C CYS A 251 -9.74 -3.99 -2.32
N PRO A 252 -10.65 -4.96 -2.12
CA PRO A 252 -10.50 -6.32 -2.63
C PRO A 252 -10.64 -6.39 -4.16
N VAL A 253 -9.92 -7.34 -4.76
CA VAL A 253 -10.04 -7.67 -6.19
C VAL A 253 -10.91 -8.91 -6.44
N ASN A 254 -11.87 -9.14 -5.54
CA ASN A 254 -12.84 -10.23 -5.58
C ASN A 254 -14.26 -9.69 -5.74
N ALA A 255 -15.10 -10.40 -6.48
CA ALA A 255 -16.48 -10.00 -6.74
C ALA A 255 -17.35 -9.93 -5.47
N ASP A 256 -17.01 -10.69 -4.43
CA ASP A 256 -17.71 -10.71 -3.14
C ASP A 256 -17.15 -9.71 -2.12
N LEU A 257 -16.21 -8.84 -2.55
CA LEU A 257 -15.52 -7.86 -1.71
C LEU A 257 -14.81 -8.48 -0.49
N ARG A 258 -14.44 -9.76 -0.55
CA ARG A 258 -13.66 -10.38 0.53
C ARG A 258 -12.17 -10.32 0.25
N LEU A 259 -11.42 -10.02 1.30
CA LEU A 259 -9.97 -10.18 1.30
C LEU A 259 -9.61 -11.65 1.57
N PRO A 260 -8.52 -12.15 0.97
CA PRO A 260 -7.92 -13.42 1.39
C PRO A 260 -7.61 -13.41 2.88
N GLU A 261 -7.69 -14.55 3.55
CA GLU A 261 -7.54 -14.61 5.01
C GLU A 261 -6.15 -14.14 5.48
N PHE A 262 -5.10 -14.39 4.68
CA PHE A 262 -3.77 -13.88 4.98
C PHE A 262 -3.72 -12.36 5.02
N TYR A 263 -4.62 -11.65 4.33
CA TYR A 263 -4.81 -10.19 4.45
C TYR A 263 -5.80 -9.83 5.58
N ALA A 264 -6.94 -10.52 5.61
CA ALA A 264 -8.07 -10.17 6.47
C ALA A 264 -7.74 -10.31 7.96
N GLN A 265 -6.99 -11.36 8.34
CA GLN A 265 -6.63 -11.60 9.73
C GLN A 265 -5.69 -10.50 10.28
N PRO A 266 -4.54 -10.18 9.65
CA PRO A 266 -3.69 -9.07 10.10
C PRO A 266 -4.42 -7.74 10.22
N ILE A 267 -5.36 -7.45 9.30
CA ILE A 267 -6.15 -6.22 9.37
C ILE A 267 -7.05 -6.22 10.61
N ARG A 268 -7.73 -7.32 10.92
CA ARG A 268 -8.54 -7.43 12.14
C ARG A 268 -7.69 -7.24 13.39
N GLU A 269 -6.52 -7.86 13.45
CA GLU A 269 -5.57 -7.69 14.57
C GLU A 269 -5.11 -6.21 14.70
N MET A 270 -4.86 -5.52 13.59
CA MET A 270 -4.54 -4.09 13.59
C MET A 270 -5.72 -3.24 14.08
N GLN A 271 -6.95 -3.56 13.69
CA GLN A 271 -8.16 -2.85 14.11
C GLN A 271 -8.49 -3.07 15.59
N GLU A 272 -8.25 -4.26 16.12
CA GLU A 272 -8.39 -4.54 17.56
C GLU A 272 -7.32 -3.80 18.36
N ARG A 273 -6.08 -3.76 17.85
CA ARG A 273 -4.95 -3.08 18.51
C ARG A 273 -5.11 -1.58 18.55
N TYR A 274 -5.44 -0.96 17.42
CA TYR A 274 -5.64 0.48 17.32
C TYR A 274 -7.12 0.72 17.53
N SER A 275 -7.56 1.19 18.70
CA SER A 275 -8.97 1.53 18.91
C SER A 275 -9.36 2.68 17.97
N LEU A 276 -9.94 2.31 16.82
CA LEU A 276 -10.33 3.24 15.76
C LEU A 276 -11.62 3.98 16.15
N GLY A 277 -11.72 5.24 15.72
CA GLY A 277 -12.88 6.09 16.01
C GLY A 277 -14.19 5.53 15.43
N LYS A 278 -15.30 6.18 15.77
CA LYS A 278 -16.64 5.76 15.34
C LYS A 278 -16.74 5.61 13.82
N ALA A 279 -17.27 4.47 13.36
CA ALA A 279 -17.54 4.23 11.95
C ALA A 279 -18.53 5.26 11.37
N ARG A 280 -18.29 5.64 10.12
CA ARG A 280 -19.10 6.58 9.37
C ARG A 280 -19.87 5.86 8.26
N ASP A 281 -21.09 6.30 7.98
CA ASP A 281 -21.83 5.85 6.82
C ASP A 281 -21.08 6.18 5.52
N ILE A 282 -21.04 5.20 4.64
CA ILE A 282 -20.42 5.31 3.32
C ILE A 282 -21.49 5.38 2.22
N PRO A 283 -21.25 6.13 1.14
CA PRO A 283 -22.16 6.18 0.00
C PRO A 283 -22.19 4.83 -0.75
N ALA A 284 -23.29 4.57 -1.46
CA ALA A 284 -23.51 3.31 -2.18
C ALA A 284 -22.40 2.96 -3.21
N TRP A 285 -21.77 3.97 -3.83
CA TRP A 285 -20.64 3.71 -4.74
C TRP A 285 -19.43 3.16 -3.98
N ALA A 286 -19.16 3.67 -2.77
CA ALA A 286 -18.03 3.24 -1.95
C ALA A 286 -18.26 1.84 -1.38
N SER A 287 -19.48 1.54 -0.92
CA SER A 287 -19.82 0.19 -0.44
C SER A 287 -19.73 -0.89 -1.52
N SER A 288 -19.65 -0.50 -2.80
CA SER A 288 -19.48 -1.44 -3.92
C SER A 288 -18.02 -1.76 -4.25
N ILE A 289 -17.05 -1.14 -3.56
CA ILE A 289 -15.61 -1.32 -3.79
C ILE A 289 -14.81 -1.54 -2.50
N LEU A 290 -15.29 -1.00 -1.38
CA LEU A 290 -14.62 -1.12 -0.09
C LEU A 290 -14.85 -2.51 0.52
N SER A 291 -13.84 -3.03 1.20
CA SER A 291 -13.95 -4.29 1.92
C SER A 291 -14.88 -4.15 3.15
N PRO A 292 -15.44 -5.26 3.67
CA PRO A 292 -16.10 -5.26 4.97
C PRO A 292 -15.20 -4.84 6.14
N LEU A 293 -13.88 -4.81 5.94
CA LEU A 293 -12.89 -4.34 6.91
C LEU A 293 -12.46 -2.88 6.65
N ALA A 294 -13.10 -2.16 5.74
CA ALA A 294 -12.74 -0.78 5.47
C ALA A 294 -12.92 0.10 6.71
N VAL A 295 -11.88 0.86 7.04
CA VAL A 295 -11.94 1.84 8.12
C VAL A 295 -12.38 3.16 7.51
N VAL A 296 -13.57 3.64 7.89
CA VAL A 296 -14.05 4.97 7.52
C VAL A 296 -14.58 5.67 8.76
N THR A 297 -13.88 6.70 9.22
CA THR A 297 -14.18 7.36 10.50
C THR A 297 -13.99 8.88 10.44
N SER A 298 -14.49 9.58 11.46
CA SER A 298 -14.29 11.00 11.72
C SER A 298 -13.72 11.12 13.14
N PRO A 299 -12.40 10.91 13.32
CA PRO A 299 -11.79 10.84 14.64
C PRO A 299 -11.94 12.18 15.35
N ALA A 300 -12.48 12.15 16.57
CA ALA A 300 -12.87 13.33 17.34
C ALA A 300 -11.78 13.78 18.32
N THR A 301 -10.94 12.86 18.78
CA THR A 301 -9.89 13.14 19.76
C THR A 301 -8.48 13.03 19.17
N PRO A 302 -7.47 13.72 19.75
CA PRO A 302 -6.07 13.54 19.33
C PRO A 302 -5.59 12.10 19.42
N GLU A 303 -6.12 11.31 20.36
CA GLU A 303 -5.82 9.89 20.51
C GLU A 303 -6.39 9.07 19.35
N GLU A 304 -7.66 9.26 18.99
CA GLU A 304 -8.28 8.57 17.84
C GLU A 304 -7.56 8.92 16.53
N VAL A 305 -7.18 10.19 16.35
CA VAL A 305 -6.35 10.63 15.21
C VAL A 305 -5.01 9.90 15.21
N GLY A 306 -4.33 9.84 16.37
CA GLY A 306 -3.06 9.12 16.51
C GLY A 306 -3.20 7.63 16.22
N ASN A 307 -4.28 6.99 16.67
CA ASN A 307 -4.57 5.58 16.40
C ASN A 307 -4.81 5.31 14.91
N PHE A 308 -5.58 6.17 14.25
CA PHE A 308 -5.77 6.06 12.79
C PHE A 308 -4.45 6.21 12.04
N ILE A 309 -3.60 7.18 12.40
CA ILE A 309 -2.29 7.37 11.75
C ILE A 309 -1.42 6.12 11.90
N LYS A 310 -1.35 5.53 13.10
CA LYS A 310 -0.60 4.28 13.34
C LYS A 310 -1.17 3.12 12.52
N TYR A 311 -2.50 2.99 12.48
CA TYR A 311 -3.19 1.98 11.67
C TYR A 311 -2.83 2.13 10.18
N ALA A 312 -2.98 3.32 9.61
CA ALA A 312 -2.71 3.58 8.20
C ALA A 312 -1.25 3.28 7.83
N ILE A 313 -0.28 3.70 8.66
CA ILE A 313 1.14 3.41 8.42
C ILE A 313 1.42 1.91 8.53
N THR A 314 0.84 1.22 9.51
CA THR A 314 1.00 -0.23 9.68
C THR A 314 0.42 -0.99 8.48
N LEU A 315 -0.76 -0.57 8.01
CA LEU A 315 -1.41 -1.14 6.83
C LEU A 315 -0.57 -0.93 5.57
N VAL A 316 -0.02 0.28 5.35
CA VAL A 316 0.88 0.56 4.21
C VAL A 316 2.09 -0.35 4.25
N ARG A 317 2.77 -0.43 5.40
CA ARG A 317 3.96 -1.30 5.57
C ARG A 317 3.62 -2.76 5.28
N TYR A 318 2.53 -3.26 5.87
CA TYR A 318 2.07 -4.63 5.65
C TYR A 318 1.79 -4.88 4.16
N HIS A 319 1.03 -3.99 3.50
CA HIS A 319 0.71 -4.09 2.08
C HIS A 319 1.97 -4.09 1.19
N THR A 320 2.97 -3.27 1.55
CA THR A 320 4.25 -3.20 0.82
C THR A 320 5.09 -4.46 1.00
N GLU A 321 5.12 -5.05 2.20
CA GLU A 321 5.85 -6.30 2.47
C GLU A 321 5.22 -7.49 1.75
N VAL A 322 3.88 -7.60 1.77
CA VAL A 322 3.17 -8.61 0.98
C VAL A 322 3.48 -8.42 -0.50
N GLY A 323 3.44 -7.18 -0.99
CA GLY A 323 3.82 -6.87 -2.38
C GLY A 323 5.25 -7.27 -2.73
N ARG A 324 6.20 -7.18 -1.80
CA ARG A 324 7.60 -7.55 -2.05
C ARG A 324 7.75 -9.05 -2.32
N ILE A 325 6.98 -9.89 -1.62
CA ILE A 325 7.13 -11.35 -1.62
C ILE A 325 6.11 -12.08 -2.50
N ILE A 326 5.07 -11.41 -3.00
CA ILE A 326 4.03 -12.07 -3.80
C ILE A 326 4.54 -12.41 -5.21
N ASP A 327 4.19 -13.61 -5.65
CA ASP A 327 4.42 -14.10 -7.01
C ASP A 327 3.25 -13.75 -7.95
N PRO A 328 3.52 -13.61 -9.26
CA PRO A 328 2.45 -13.48 -10.24
C PRO A 328 1.49 -14.68 -10.21
N VAL A 329 0.22 -14.41 -10.51
CA VAL A 329 -0.82 -15.44 -10.65
C VAL A 329 -0.38 -16.45 -11.72
N SER A 330 -0.34 -17.73 -11.35
CA SER A 330 0.12 -18.81 -12.21
C SER A 330 -0.66 -20.11 -11.97
N GLY A 331 -0.48 -21.11 -12.84
CA GLY A 331 -1.13 -22.42 -12.73
C GLY A 331 -2.53 -22.50 -13.34
N ALA A 332 -3.24 -23.59 -13.04
CA ALA A 332 -4.58 -23.84 -13.54
C ALA A 332 -5.56 -22.79 -13.01
N GLY A 333 -6.32 -22.15 -13.90
CA GLY A 333 -7.25 -21.07 -13.54
C GLY A 333 -6.65 -19.66 -13.52
N ALA A 334 -5.34 -19.50 -13.80
CA ALA A 334 -4.68 -18.20 -13.82
C ALA A 334 -5.39 -17.18 -14.74
N ALA A 335 -5.74 -17.58 -15.96
CA ALA A 335 -6.43 -16.68 -16.90
C ALA A 335 -7.77 -16.14 -16.35
N ALA A 336 -8.58 -16.98 -15.72
CA ALA A 336 -9.84 -16.58 -15.10
C ALA A 336 -9.61 -15.66 -13.89
N ARG A 337 -8.56 -15.92 -13.11
CA ARG A 337 -8.19 -15.08 -11.97
C ARG A 337 -7.73 -13.68 -12.43
N LEU A 338 -6.87 -13.61 -13.44
CA LEU A 338 -6.41 -12.36 -14.05
C LEU A 338 -7.58 -11.55 -14.62
N GLN A 339 -8.56 -12.20 -15.24
CA GLN A 339 -9.78 -11.53 -15.72
C GLN A 339 -10.60 -10.94 -14.56
N THR A 340 -10.69 -11.65 -13.44
CA THR A 340 -11.38 -11.18 -12.23
C THR A 340 -10.68 -9.95 -11.64
N ILE A 341 -9.35 -9.99 -11.51
CA ILE A 341 -8.53 -8.87 -11.01
C ILE A 341 -8.71 -7.64 -11.91
N ARG A 342 -8.62 -7.83 -13.23
CA ARG A 342 -8.82 -6.76 -14.21
C ARG A 342 -10.21 -6.14 -14.13
N ALA A 343 -11.25 -6.96 -13.98
CA ALA A 343 -12.62 -6.47 -13.83
C ALA A 343 -12.79 -5.67 -12.53
N ALA A 344 -12.21 -6.14 -11.43
CA ALA A 344 -12.25 -5.44 -10.15
C ALA A 344 -11.53 -4.09 -10.19
N HIS A 345 -10.34 -4.01 -10.82
CA HIS A 345 -9.63 -2.75 -11.00
C HIS A 345 -10.43 -1.75 -11.82
N LYS A 346 -11.02 -2.20 -12.94
CA LYS A 346 -11.89 -1.36 -13.77
C LYS A 346 -13.09 -0.85 -12.97
N HIS A 347 -13.72 -1.73 -12.19
CA HIS A 347 -14.85 -1.37 -11.33
C HIS A 347 -14.43 -0.36 -10.26
N TYR A 348 -13.32 -0.59 -9.55
CA TYR A 348 -12.76 0.32 -8.56
C TYR A 348 -12.57 1.74 -9.12
N CYS A 349 -11.88 1.88 -10.26
CA CYS A 349 -11.67 3.19 -10.89
C CYS A 349 -12.99 3.82 -11.32
N THR A 350 -13.90 3.04 -11.93
CA THR A 350 -15.21 3.53 -12.40
C THR A 350 -16.11 4.02 -11.26
N GLN A 351 -16.13 3.32 -10.12
CA GLN A 351 -16.96 3.73 -8.98
C GLN A 351 -16.39 4.96 -8.28
N ASN A 352 -15.06 5.09 -8.19
CA ASN A 352 -14.44 6.29 -7.63
C ASN A 352 -14.76 7.57 -8.44
N LEU A 353 -14.95 7.47 -9.76
CA LEU A 353 -15.43 8.60 -10.59
C LEU A 353 -16.84 9.08 -10.21
N ARG A 354 -17.62 8.29 -9.45
CA ARG A 354 -18.93 8.68 -8.91
C ARG A 354 -18.84 9.44 -7.59
N ASN A 355 -17.64 9.67 -7.06
CA ASN A 355 -17.43 10.51 -5.88
C ASN A 355 -17.68 11.99 -6.21
N LEU A 356 -18.95 12.40 -6.10
CA LEU A 356 -19.38 13.77 -6.36
C LEU A 356 -18.73 14.81 -5.43
N LYS A 357 -18.25 14.43 -4.25
CA LYS A 357 -17.60 15.38 -3.33
C LYS A 357 -16.23 15.81 -3.87
N THR A 358 -15.39 14.84 -4.24
CA THR A 358 -14.10 15.11 -4.87
C THR A 358 -14.29 15.83 -6.19
N ARG A 359 -15.20 15.35 -7.05
CA ARG A 359 -15.52 16.00 -8.32
C ARG A 359 -15.93 17.47 -8.15
N ARG A 360 -16.90 17.77 -7.29
CA ARG A 360 -17.35 19.16 -7.04
C ARG A 360 -16.26 20.03 -6.43
N MET A 361 -15.40 19.47 -5.58
CA MET A 361 -14.25 20.21 -5.02
C MET A 361 -13.30 20.64 -6.14
N LEU A 362 -12.94 19.72 -7.04
CA LEU A 362 -12.07 20.01 -8.18
C LEU A 362 -12.74 20.98 -9.16
N GLU A 363 -14.00 20.73 -9.53
CA GLU A 363 -14.73 21.53 -10.53
C GLU A 363 -14.91 22.98 -10.07
N ALA A 364 -15.09 23.21 -8.76
CA ALA A 364 -15.18 24.54 -8.20
C ALA A 364 -13.88 25.35 -8.38
N SER A 365 -12.72 24.70 -8.31
CA SER A 365 -11.42 25.38 -8.37
C SER A 365 -10.84 25.40 -9.79
N PHE A 366 -10.89 24.29 -10.50
CA PHE A 366 -10.18 24.07 -11.77
C PHE A 366 -11.11 24.03 -13.00
N GLY A 367 -12.44 24.06 -12.80
CA GLY A 367 -13.42 23.89 -13.87
C GLY A 367 -13.61 22.43 -14.30
N VAL A 368 -14.63 22.21 -15.15
CA VAL A 368 -15.13 20.86 -15.48
C VAL A 368 -14.14 20.03 -16.29
N GLU A 369 -13.57 20.61 -17.34
CA GLU A 369 -12.69 19.89 -18.27
C GLU A 369 -11.41 19.41 -17.60
N TRP A 370 -10.75 20.30 -16.84
CA TRP A 370 -9.54 19.96 -16.09
C TRP A 370 -9.82 18.87 -15.05
N SER A 371 -10.93 19.02 -14.31
CA SER A 371 -11.32 18.06 -13.27
C SER A 371 -11.60 16.67 -13.82
N ASP A 372 -12.26 16.56 -14.98
CA ASP A 372 -12.51 15.27 -15.60
C ASP A 372 -11.21 14.61 -16.09
N LYS A 373 -10.30 15.38 -16.70
CA LYS A 373 -8.96 14.92 -17.08
C LYS A 373 -8.20 14.41 -15.85
N TYR A 374 -8.19 15.19 -14.77
CA TYR A 374 -7.49 14.85 -13.53
C TYR A 374 -8.01 13.56 -12.90
N LEU A 375 -9.33 13.44 -12.75
CA LEU A 375 -9.95 12.26 -12.16
C LEU A 375 -9.68 10.98 -12.97
N ARG A 376 -9.72 11.07 -14.31
CA ARG A 376 -9.59 9.89 -15.20
C ARG A 376 -8.16 9.48 -15.49
N HIS A 377 -7.21 10.42 -15.46
CA HIS A 377 -5.83 10.15 -15.88
C HIS A 377 -4.82 10.22 -14.74
N ILE A 378 -5.16 10.88 -13.62
CA ILE A 378 -4.27 11.01 -12.46
C ILE A 378 -4.77 10.23 -11.27
N MET A 379 -6.02 10.41 -10.82
CA MET A 379 -6.49 9.73 -9.60
C MET A 379 -6.93 8.28 -9.86
N PHE A 380 -7.74 8.07 -10.89
CA PHE A 380 -8.44 6.80 -11.15
C PHE A 380 -8.20 6.28 -12.56
N ASP A 381 -6.94 6.26 -12.98
CA ASP A 381 -6.55 5.71 -14.28
C ASP A 381 -6.70 4.19 -14.32
N PHE A 382 -7.24 3.73 -15.45
CA PHE A 382 -7.30 2.33 -15.79
C PHE A 382 -7.00 2.16 -17.27
N GLU A 383 -5.73 1.86 -17.56
CA GLU A 383 -5.31 1.39 -18.88
C GLU A 383 -5.56 -0.11 -18.91
N GLY A 384 -6.67 -0.48 -19.52
CA GLY A 384 -7.06 -1.86 -19.76
C GLY A 384 -6.66 -2.31 -21.14
#